data_AF-A0A958TGM2-F1
#
_entry.id   AF-A0A958TGM2-F1
#
_cell.length_a   1.000
_cell.length_b   1.000
_cell.length_c   1.000
_cell.angle_alpha   90.00
_cell.angle_beta   90.00
_cell.angle_gamma   90.00
#
_symmetry.space_group_name_H-M   'P 1'
#
loop_
_entity.id
_entity.type
_entity.pdbx_description
1 polymer ?
#
loop_
_entity_poly.entity_id
_entity_poly.type
_entity_poly.pdbx_seq_one_letter_code
_entity_poly.pdbx_strand_id
1 'polypeptide(L)'
;DTFFIFYAVISMLCFYLWSYENVWYCLPIALGILAYGIAYFTVHDIFIHQRFKLFRNANNWYAKGVRRAHKMHHKHLGKADGECFGMLVVPFKYFKH
;
A
#
# COMPACT_ATOMS: atom_id res chain seq x y z
N ASP A 1 -1.51 9.92 3.39
CA ASP A 1 -2.39 8.95 4.10
C ASP A 1 -3.90 9.17 3.97
N THR A 2 -4.39 10.33 3.50
CA THR A 2 -5.85 10.63 3.41
C THR A 2 -6.64 9.73 2.45
N PHE A 3 -5.99 9.21 1.40
CA PHE A 3 -6.60 8.31 0.43
C PHE A 3 -7.14 7.04 1.10
N PHE A 4 -6.41 6.45 2.05
CA PHE A 4 -6.85 5.25 2.76
C PHE A 4 -8.13 5.47 3.58
N ILE A 5 -8.24 6.64 4.24
CA ILE A 5 -9.41 6.99 5.06
C ILE A 5 -10.68 7.07 4.18
N PHE A 6 -10.56 7.64 2.98
CA PHE A 6 -11.68 7.70 2.02
C PHE A 6 -12.22 6.31 1.67
N TYR A 7 -11.34 5.36 1.34
CA TYR A 7 -11.76 3.98 1.03
C TYR A 7 -12.25 3.21 2.25
N ALA A 8 -11.72 3.51 3.44
CA ALA A 8 -12.22 2.93 4.69
C ALA A 8 -13.68 3.33 4.96
N VAL A 9 -14.03 4.60 4.74
CA VAL A 9 -15.41 5.09 4.88
C VAL A 9 -16.33 4.42 3.86
N ILE A 10 -15.89 4.26 2.61
CA ILE A 10 -16.65 3.53 1.57
C ILE A 10 -16.85 2.06 1.98
N SER A 11 -15.81 1.38 2.47
CA SER A 11 -15.91 -0.01 2.95
C SER A 11 -16.89 -0.14 4.12
N MET A 12 -16.86 0.78 5.08
CA MET A 12 -17.82 0.82 6.20
C MET A 12 -19.26 1.03 5.73
N LEU A 13 -19.49 1.92 4.77
CA LEU A 13 -20.81 2.12 4.16
C LEU A 13 -21.32 0.86 3.45
N CYS A 14 -20.46 0.16 2.71
CA CYS A 14 -20.82 -1.10 2.08
C CYS A 14 -21.13 -2.20 3.12
N PHE A 15 -20.39 -2.27 4.23
CA PHE A 15 -20.72 -3.18 5.34
C PHE A 15 -22.08 -2.84 5.98
N TYR A 16 -22.38 -1.55 6.16
CA TYR A 16 -23.66 -1.10 6.70
C TYR A 16 -24.83 -1.48 5.77
N LEU A 17 -24.71 -1.21 4.47
CA LEU A 17 -25.74 -1.56 3.48
C LEU A 17 -25.95 -3.07 3.35
N TRP A 18 -24.88 -3.86 3.44
CA TRP A 18 -25.02 -5.31 3.49
C TRP A 18 -25.76 -5.77 4.77
N SER A 19 -25.38 -5.23 5.94
CA SER A 19 -25.91 -5.69 7.23
C SER A 19 -27.35 -5.26 7.50
N TYR A 20 -27.75 -4.05 7.08
CA TYR A 20 -29.06 -3.47 7.39
C TYR A 20 -30.04 -3.55 6.21
N GLU A 21 -29.56 -3.36 4.99
CA GLU A 21 -30.40 -3.35 3.77
C GLU A 21 -30.34 -4.69 3.01
N ASN A 22 -29.63 -5.70 3.56
CA ASN A 22 -29.48 -7.05 3.00
C ASN A 22 -28.95 -7.07 1.55
N VAL A 23 -28.16 -6.05 1.19
CA VAL A 23 -27.59 -5.91 -0.16
C VAL A 23 -26.39 -6.84 -0.31
N TRP A 24 -26.63 -8.04 -0.81
CA TRP A 24 -25.64 -9.13 -0.86
C TRP A 24 -24.33 -8.77 -1.59
N TYR A 25 -24.39 -7.97 -2.66
CA TYR A 25 -23.22 -7.58 -3.44
C TYR A 25 -22.33 -6.54 -2.75
N CYS A 26 -22.83 -5.86 -1.70
CA CYS A 26 -22.02 -4.92 -0.93
C CYS A 26 -20.96 -5.63 -0.07
N LEU A 27 -21.19 -6.88 0.36
CA LEU A 27 -20.22 -7.65 1.14
C LEU A 27 -18.91 -7.97 0.39
N PRO A 28 -18.92 -8.56 -0.83
CA PRO A 28 -17.69 -8.82 -1.56
C PRO A 28 -16.96 -7.53 -1.95
N ILE A 29 -17.68 -6.43 -2.21
CA ILE A 29 -17.08 -5.11 -2.46
C ILE A 29 -16.39 -4.58 -1.21
N ALA A 30 -17.07 -4.62 -0.06
CA ALA A 30 -16.52 -4.17 1.21
C ALA A 30 -15.26 -4.97 1.59
N LEU A 31 -15.30 -6.29 1.43
CA LEU A 31 -14.16 -7.19 1.64
C LEU A 31 -13.01 -6.94 0.67
N GLY A 32 -13.30 -6.67 -0.61
CA GLY A 32 -12.28 -6.33 -1.60
C GLY A 32 -11.53 -5.03 -1.24
N ILE A 33 -12.29 -3.99 -0.85
CA ILE A 33 -11.71 -2.71 -0.40
C ILE A 33 -10.92 -2.90 0.89
N LEU A 34 -11.43 -3.68 1.84
CA LEU A 34 -10.75 -4.00 3.10
C LEU A 34 -9.43 -4.74 2.85
N ALA A 35 -9.45 -5.78 2.01
CA ALA A 35 -8.26 -6.54 1.65
C ALA A 35 -7.21 -5.66 0.96
N TYR A 36 -7.63 -4.79 0.04
CA TYR A 36 -6.76 -3.80 -0.58
C TYR A 36 -6.17 -2.84 0.46
N GLY A 37 -7.00 -2.35 1.39
CA GLY A 37 -6.57 -1.47 2.48
C GLY A 37 -5.54 -2.13 3.40
N ILE A 38 -5.75 -3.40 3.77
CA ILE A 38 -4.80 -4.19 4.59
C ILE A 38 -3.50 -4.40 3.82
N ALA A 39 -3.57 -4.77 2.54
CA ALA A 39 -2.38 -4.94 1.71
C ALA A 39 -1.61 -3.63 1.57
N TYR A 40 -2.31 -2.52 1.33
CA TYR A 40 -1.72 -1.19 1.26
C TYR A 40 -1.06 -0.81 2.58
N PHE A 41 -1.76 -0.94 3.72
CA PHE A 41 -1.22 -0.63 5.04
C PHE A 41 0.00 -1.50 5.39
N THR A 42 -0.05 -2.78 5.07
CA THR A 42 1.07 -3.71 5.29
C THR A 42 2.29 -3.26 4.48
N VAL A 43 2.14 -2.96 3.19
CA VAL A 43 3.29 -2.56 2.36
C VAL A 43 3.75 -1.14 2.69
N HIS A 44 2.83 -0.20 2.90
CA HIS A 44 3.13 1.20 3.17
C HIS A 44 3.69 1.43 4.58
N ASP A 45 2.99 1.01 5.63
CA ASP A 45 3.37 1.29 7.02
C ASP A 45 4.39 0.29 7.57
N ILE A 46 4.27 -1.01 7.24
CA ILE A 46 5.16 -2.05 7.78
C ILE A 46 6.43 -2.16 6.93
N PHE A 47 6.32 -2.18 5.61
CA PHE A 47 7.47 -2.44 4.75
C PHE A 47 8.25 -1.18 4.33
N ILE A 48 7.52 -0.13 3.95
CA ILE A 48 8.08 1.12 3.45
C ILE A 48 8.44 2.07 4.61
N HIS A 49 7.50 2.36 5.50
CA HIS A 49 7.72 3.26 6.64
C HIS A 49 8.38 2.57 7.84
N GLN A 50 8.46 1.23 7.86
CA GLN A 50 9.02 0.43 8.97
C GLN A 50 8.45 0.82 10.35
N ARG A 51 7.18 1.24 10.43
CA ARG A 51 6.53 1.66 11.68
C ARG A 51 6.38 0.49 12.65
N PHE A 52 6.17 -0.71 12.11
CA PHE A 52 6.20 -1.96 12.86
C PHE A 52 7.46 -2.74 12.50
N LYS A 53 8.21 -3.22 13.51
CA LYS A 53 9.47 -3.96 13.31
C LYS A 53 9.28 -5.42 12.82
N LEU A 54 8.09 -5.80 12.36
CA LEU A 54 7.89 -7.02 11.58
C LEU A 54 8.60 -6.84 10.22
N PHE A 55 9.45 -7.76 9.79
CA PHE A 55 10.25 -7.69 8.54
C PHE A 55 11.45 -6.72 8.51
N ARG A 56 11.89 -6.17 9.66
CA ARG A 56 13.13 -5.36 9.72
C ARG A 56 14.37 -6.12 9.20
N ASN A 57 14.41 -7.43 9.42
CA ASN A 57 15.48 -8.34 8.97
C ASN A 57 15.19 -9.02 7.62
N ALA A 58 14.14 -8.63 6.89
CA ALA A 58 13.96 -9.10 5.51
C ALA A 58 15.13 -8.56 4.65
N ASN A 59 16.17 -9.39 4.51
CA ASN A 59 17.44 -9.06 3.86
C ASN A 59 17.49 -9.54 2.40
N ASN A 60 16.34 -9.95 1.86
CA ASN A 60 16.25 -10.42 0.47
C ASN A 60 16.49 -9.28 -0.51
N TRP A 61 17.09 -9.64 -1.64
CA TRP A 61 17.37 -8.76 -2.78
C TRP A 61 16.17 -7.89 -3.16
N TYR A 62 14.98 -8.50 -3.19
CA TYR A 62 13.74 -7.82 -3.50
C TYR A 62 13.39 -6.71 -2.48
N ALA A 63 13.50 -7.02 -1.18
CA ALA A 63 13.16 -6.07 -0.13
C ALA A 63 14.10 -4.87 -0.07
N LYS A 64 15.39 -5.06 -0.40
CA LYS A 64 16.35 -3.97 -0.50
C LYS A 64 16.05 -3.05 -1.68
N GLY A 65 15.74 -3.61 -2.85
CA GLY A 65 15.44 -2.83 -4.05
C GLY A 65 14.22 -1.94 -3.88
N VAL A 66 13.14 -2.47 -3.30
CA VAL A 66 11.91 -1.71 -3.03
C VAL A 66 12.17 -0.59 -2.00
N ARG A 67 12.87 -0.85 -0.89
CA ARG A 67 13.22 0.21 0.08
C ARG A 67 14.10 1.30 -0.53
N ARG A 68 15.07 0.94 -1.37
CA ARG A 68 15.96 1.90 -2.03
C ARG A 68 15.21 2.78 -3.03
N ALA A 69 14.37 2.17 -3.88
CA ALA A 69 13.53 2.89 -4.84
C ALA A 69 12.57 3.85 -4.14
N HIS A 70 11.90 3.40 -3.07
CA HIS A 70 10.97 4.22 -2.33
C HIS A 70 11.65 5.37 -1.56
N LYS A 71 12.83 5.13 -0.98
CA LYS A 71 13.65 6.19 -0.37
C LYS A 71 14.09 7.24 -1.40
N MET A 72 14.43 6.83 -2.62
CA MET A 72 14.79 7.75 -3.71
C MET A 72 13.60 8.57 -4.20
N HIS A 73 12.41 7.97 -4.23
CA HIS A 73 11.15 8.66 -4.54
C HIS A 73 10.85 9.77 -3.52
N HIS A 74 10.97 9.50 -2.22
CA HIS A 74 10.79 10.54 -1.19
C HIS A 74 11.91 11.59 -1.14
N LYS A 75 13.09 11.29 -1.71
CA LYS A 75 14.22 12.24 -1.74
C LYS A 75 14.15 13.21 -2.92
N HIS A 76 13.43 12.88 -3.99
CA HIS A 76 13.24 13.74 -5.16
C HIS A 76 11.83 14.33 -5.18
N LEU A 77 11.72 15.58 -4.72
CA LEU A 77 10.49 16.40 -4.79
C LEU A 77 10.35 17.17 -6.12
N GLY A 78 11.30 17.03 -7.04
CA GLY A 78 11.34 17.75 -8.32
C GLY A 78 10.61 17.01 -9.45
N LYS A 79 9.74 17.73 -10.18
CA LYS A 79 8.87 17.23 -11.28
C LYS A 79 9.59 16.59 -12.48
N ALA A 80 10.91 16.71 -12.61
CA ALA A 80 11.65 16.25 -13.80
C ALA A 80 12.16 14.80 -13.70
N ASP A 81 12.47 14.30 -12.49
CA ASP A 81 13.15 13.01 -12.27
C ASP A 81 12.40 12.11 -11.25
N GLY A 82 11.08 12.24 -11.17
CA GLY A 82 10.23 11.44 -10.29
C GLY A 82 10.05 10.02 -10.82
N GLU A 83 11.12 9.23 -10.89
CA GLU A 83 11.16 8.01 -11.73
C GLU A 83 10.49 6.76 -11.12
N CYS A 84 9.89 6.82 -9.93
CA CYS A 84 9.39 5.63 -9.22
C CYS A 84 8.17 5.87 -8.34
N PHE A 85 6.97 5.77 -8.90
CA PHE A 85 5.72 5.73 -8.14
C PHE A 85 5.28 4.30 -7.77
N GLY A 86 6.03 3.27 -8.20
CA GLY A 86 5.69 1.87 -7.99
C GLY A 86 5.88 1.42 -6.54
N MET A 87 4.81 0.93 -5.90
CA MET A 87 4.85 0.47 -4.51
C MET A 87 5.32 -0.99 -4.37
N LEU A 88 4.95 -1.85 -5.32
CA LEU A 88 5.30 -3.29 -5.34
C LEU A 88 6.28 -3.64 -6.45
N VAL A 89 6.16 -3.00 -7.61
CA VAL A 89 7.05 -3.21 -8.74
C VAL A 89 7.83 -1.92 -8.97
N VAL A 90 9.08 -1.93 -8.53
CA VAL A 90 10.02 -0.84 -8.78
C VAL A 90 10.90 -1.22 -9.97
N PRO A 91 11.43 -0.26 -10.74
CA PRO A 91 12.25 -0.57 -11.91
C PRO A 91 13.49 -1.38 -11.51
N PHE A 92 13.84 -2.34 -12.36
CA PHE A 92 14.95 -3.29 -12.14
C PHE A 92 16.29 -2.62 -11.82
N LYS A 93 16.47 -1.35 -12.18
CA LYS A 93 17.66 -0.55 -11.87
C LYS A 93 17.98 -0.45 -10.37
N TYR A 94 16.98 -0.53 -9.49
CA TYR A 94 17.20 -0.46 -8.03
C TYR A 94 17.57 -1.80 -7.40
N PHE A 95 17.45 -2.89 -8.16
CA PHE A 95 17.87 -4.20 -7.72
C PHE A 95 19.27 -4.59 -8.26
N LYS A 96 19.84 -3.83 -9.20
CA LYS A 96 21.24 -4.03 -9.60
C LYS A 96 22.19 -3.51 -8.50
N HIS A 97 23.22 -4.30 -8.22
CA HIS A 97 24.26 -4.01 -7.22
C HIS A 97 25.03 -2.73 -7.57
#